data_AF-A0A0S8IVM0-F1
#
_entry.id   AF-A0A0S8IVM0-F1
#
_cell.length_a   1.000
_cell.length_b   1.000
_cell.length_c   1.000
_cell.angle_alpha   90.00
_cell.angle_beta   90.00
_cell.angle_gamma   90.00
#
_symmetry.space_group_name_H-M   'P 1'
#
loop_
_entity.id
_entity.type
_entity.pdbx_description
1 polymer ?
#
loop_
_entity_poly.entity_id
_entity_poly.type
_entity_poly.pdbx_seq_one_letter_code
_entity_poly.pdbx_strand_id
1 'polypeptide(L)'
;MTRKTVPTLLACVLCVLVVAGAADSAARGRLSGIPEVTRTAGGHQISFTLTAPNDVTVRVLDAKGQVVRHLACGTVGVERAPKPFAPKTLSQKIMWDGNDDQGNDVSVARCRVSIAVGVRARFDKFVLWEPDCFAVLSGGAIAVGPNGRLYVVNHLGVHYATLRLFDGEGKYVRSLWPFDPALPMAPELYKTWGMEDYEGRTVPISVNHSAAYWFVVHSSCLAVNPHGVATGFVTWGGKQHWVIDDTLPVKLKTTKVPWCTHKGCIAQMSMAVGPEGDFYVADPGAQSYKKEPCGFVVARLRGAEFTPVNAFHYSGKRKLAQPRYYLGTLHESGDDDEHFKRPSAVAVMKDGTILVSDDAAIKVFRKDGLLLKRIDTIRTKSGELQAGGYLAANLKSGTVYANLPLQKRRRSRRVILRLDSIEDPVATVESPPLNPYASQIAVDPEANLVWAFQGDGKDTLLRLRDAGDRFESTVIK
;
A
#
# COMPACT_ATOMS: atom_id res chain seq x y z
N MET A 1 51.81 -7.17 -69.41
CA MET A 1 51.54 -5.97 -68.59
C MET A 1 50.44 -6.29 -67.58
N THR A 2 50.78 -6.98 -66.49
CA THR A 2 50.85 -6.38 -65.13
C THR A 2 49.56 -5.71 -64.67
N ARG A 3 48.67 -6.48 -64.03
CA ARG A 3 47.73 -5.92 -63.04
C ARG A 3 48.07 -6.51 -61.69
N LYS A 4 48.65 -5.65 -60.85
CA LYS A 4 49.05 -5.89 -59.47
C LYS A 4 47.80 -6.19 -58.62
N THR A 5 47.87 -7.22 -57.81
CA THR A 5 46.98 -7.46 -56.68
C THR A 5 47.31 -6.44 -55.57
N VAL A 6 46.32 -5.68 -55.14
CA VAL A 6 46.39 -4.82 -53.94
C VAL A 6 45.69 -5.57 -52.81
N PRO A 7 46.28 -5.73 -51.62
CA PRO A 7 45.57 -6.32 -50.49
C PRO A 7 44.67 -5.26 -49.87
N THR A 8 43.37 -5.55 -49.80
CA THR A 8 42.37 -4.74 -49.11
C THR A 8 42.58 -4.86 -47.60
N LEU A 9 43.21 -3.86 -46.98
CA LEU A 9 43.24 -3.68 -45.53
C LEU A 9 41.84 -3.28 -45.06
N LEU A 10 41.11 -4.22 -44.46
CA LEU A 10 39.82 -3.97 -43.82
C LEU A 10 40.07 -3.27 -42.47
N ALA A 11 39.95 -1.95 -42.45
CA ALA A 11 39.98 -1.15 -41.23
C ALA A 11 38.68 -1.37 -40.44
N CYS A 12 38.75 -2.08 -39.31
CA CYS A 12 37.66 -2.15 -38.35
C CYS A 12 37.50 -0.79 -37.65
N VAL A 13 36.47 -0.04 -38.05
CA VAL A 13 36.01 1.18 -37.38
C VAL A 13 35.49 0.81 -35.99
N LEU A 14 36.20 1.26 -34.94
CA LEU A 14 35.77 1.15 -33.56
C LEU A 14 34.77 2.29 -33.28
N CYS A 15 33.49 1.96 -33.16
CA CYS A 15 32.44 2.92 -32.83
C CYS A 15 32.45 3.14 -31.31
N VAL A 16 32.95 4.29 -30.84
CA VAL A 16 32.91 4.68 -29.42
C VAL A 16 31.60 5.46 -29.18
N LEU A 17 30.64 4.82 -28.51
CA LEU A 17 29.45 5.49 -27.98
C LEU A 17 29.80 6.09 -26.60
N VAL A 18 30.04 7.40 -26.56
CA VAL A 18 30.14 8.17 -25.31
C VAL A 18 28.73 8.60 -24.91
N VAL A 19 28.15 7.95 -23.91
CA VAL A 19 26.94 8.45 -23.24
C VAL A 19 27.38 9.38 -22.11
N ALA A 20 27.13 10.68 -22.29
CA ALA A 20 27.40 11.69 -21.27
C ALA A 20 26.44 11.51 -20.08
N GLY A 21 26.97 11.06 -18.94
CA GLY A 21 26.30 11.06 -17.64
C GLY A 21 26.85 12.20 -16.77
N ALA A 22 25.98 12.74 -15.91
CA ALA A 22 26.17 13.93 -15.09
C ALA A 22 27.54 14.05 -14.39
N ALA A 23 28.02 15.30 -14.34
CA ALA A 23 29.29 15.71 -13.76
C ALA A 23 29.34 15.38 -12.26
N ASP A 24 30.06 14.32 -11.92
CA ASP A 24 30.51 14.08 -10.55
C ASP A 24 31.98 13.60 -10.53
N SER A 25 32.81 14.50 -10.00
CA SER A 25 34.23 14.42 -9.66
C SER A 25 35.28 14.32 -10.78
N ALA A 26 35.96 15.44 -11.03
CA ALA A 26 37.27 15.49 -11.71
C ALA A 26 38.41 14.76 -10.94
N ALA A 27 38.09 14.09 -9.82
CA ALA A 27 39.05 13.47 -8.89
C ALA A 27 39.13 11.93 -8.99
N ARG A 28 38.23 11.26 -9.73
CA ARG A 28 38.26 9.79 -9.89
C ARG A 28 39.00 9.39 -11.17
N GLY A 29 39.93 8.46 -11.06
CA GLY A 29 40.76 8.05 -12.19
C GLY A 29 39.98 7.33 -13.29
N ARG A 30 40.24 7.70 -14.54
CA ARG A 30 39.81 6.97 -15.76
C ARG A 30 40.97 6.16 -16.34
N LEU A 31 40.67 5.28 -17.30
CA LEU A 31 41.70 4.61 -18.10
C LEU A 31 42.60 5.66 -18.79
N SER A 32 43.91 5.45 -18.68
CA SER A 32 44.94 6.19 -19.39
C SER A 32 45.38 5.34 -20.58
N GLY A 33 45.09 5.82 -21.79
CA GLY A 33 45.39 5.09 -23.03
C GLY A 33 44.49 3.88 -23.27
N ILE A 34 44.89 3.06 -24.24
CA ILE A 34 44.17 1.85 -24.67
C ILE A 34 44.71 0.66 -23.86
N PRO A 35 43.87 -0.13 -23.17
CA PRO A 35 44.29 -1.38 -22.55
C PRO A 35 44.84 -2.38 -23.56
N GLU A 36 45.81 -3.18 -23.16
CA GLU A 36 46.47 -4.15 -24.01
C GLU A 36 46.28 -5.58 -23.51
N VAL A 37 46.13 -6.52 -24.43
CA VAL A 37 46.19 -7.96 -24.15
C VAL A 37 47.31 -8.57 -24.97
N THR A 38 48.33 -9.09 -24.28
CA THR A 38 49.48 -9.73 -24.92
C THR A 38 49.47 -11.23 -24.60
N ARG A 39 49.59 -12.09 -25.61
CA ARG A 39 49.77 -13.53 -25.39
C ARG A 39 51.20 -13.78 -24.88
N THR A 40 51.32 -14.53 -23.79
CA THR A 40 52.60 -14.94 -23.19
C THR A 40 52.67 -16.47 -23.13
N ALA A 41 53.81 -17.01 -22.70
CA ALA A 41 53.98 -18.46 -22.53
C ALA A 41 53.03 -19.05 -21.47
N GLY A 42 52.53 -18.23 -20.54
CA GLY A 42 51.65 -18.64 -19.43
C GLY A 42 50.20 -18.16 -19.56
N GLY A 43 49.76 -17.79 -20.76
CA GLY A 43 48.38 -17.35 -21.04
C GLY A 43 48.31 -15.96 -21.67
N HIS A 44 47.44 -15.11 -21.14
CA HIS A 44 47.12 -13.78 -21.66
C HIS A 44 47.37 -12.72 -20.59
N GLN A 45 48.32 -11.81 -20.82
CA GLN A 45 48.60 -10.68 -19.93
C GLN A 45 47.73 -9.49 -20.34
N ILE A 46 46.89 -9.04 -19.42
CA ILE A 46 46.02 -7.88 -19.56
C ILE A 46 46.69 -6.72 -18.85
N SER A 47 46.99 -5.65 -19.59
CA SER A 47 47.66 -4.45 -19.07
C SER A 47 46.80 -3.21 -19.25
N PHE A 48 46.68 -2.41 -18.19
CA PHE A 48 45.97 -1.14 -18.23
C PHE A 48 46.55 -0.16 -17.21
N THR A 49 46.33 1.14 -17.43
CA THR A 49 46.77 2.19 -16.50
C THR A 49 45.61 3.12 -16.17
N LEU A 50 45.53 3.58 -14.92
CA LEU A 50 44.60 4.63 -14.51
C LEU A 50 45.28 6.00 -14.45
N THR A 51 44.50 7.06 -14.57
CA THR A 51 44.95 8.46 -14.43
C THR A 51 45.01 8.92 -12.96
N ALA A 52 44.29 8.24 -12.06
CA ALA A 52 44.29 8.43 -10.61
C ALA A 52 43.72 7.16 -9.94
N PRO A 53 43.83 6.98 -8.61
CA PRO A 53 43.25 5.82 -7.93
C PRO A 53 41.73 5.71 -8.18
N ASN A 54 41.24 4.49 -8.41
CA ASN A 54 39.82 4.20 -8.59
C ASN A 54 39.53 2.71 -8.39
N ASP A 55 38.26 2.35 -8.20
CA ASP A 55 37.83 0.95 -8.22
C ASP A 55 37.74 0.40 -9.65
N VAL A 56 38.14 -0.86 -9.83
CA VAL A 56 38.24 -1.53 -11.12
C VAL A 56 37.70 -2.96 -11.02
N THR A 57 36.93 -3.38 -12.02
CA THR A 57 36.57 -4.78 -12.27
C THR A 57 37.12 -5.23 -13.62
N VAL A 58 37.80 -6.38 -13.65
CA VAL A 58 38.32 -7.01 -14.88
C VAL A 58 37.66 -8.36 -15.08
N ARG A 59 37.02 -8.53 -16.24
CA ARG A 59 36.27 -9.73 -16.65
C ARG A 59 36.60 -10.12 -18.08
N VAL A 60 36.40 -11.39 -18.42
CA VAL A 60 36.41 -11.87 -19.80
C VAL A 60 34.98 -12.15 -20.23
N LEU A 61 34.60 -11.66 -21.41
CA LEU A 61 33.31 -11.85 -22.04
C LEU A 61 33.44 -12.76 -23.26
N ASP A 62 32.43 -13.58 -23.54
CA ASP A 62 32.34 -14.35 -24.79
C ASP A 62 31.83 -13.49 -25.97
N ALA A 63 31.63 -14.13 -27.14
CA ALA A 63 31.11 -13.47 -28.33
C ALA A 63 29.67 -12.94 -28.19
N LYS A 64 28.90 -13.41 -27.20
CA LYS A 64 27.54 -12.97 -26.88
C LYS A 64 27.52 -11.88 -25.80
N GLY A 65 28.69 -11.48 -25.28
CA GLY A 65 28.82 -10.51 -24.20
C GLY A 65 28.57 -11.06 -22.80
N GLN A 66 28.49 -12.39 -22.64
CA GLN A 66 28.30 -13.05 -21.34
C GLN A 66 29.65 -13.17 -20.62
N VAL A 67 29.66 -12.96 -19.31
CA VAL A 67 30.88 -13.12 -18.51
C VAL A 67 31.25 -14.59 -18.40
N VAL A 68 32.45 -14.95 -18.85
CA VAL A 68 32.99 -16.31 -18.75
C VAL A 68 34.10 -16.44 -17.71
N ARG A 69 34.77 -15.34 -17.35
CA ARG A 69 35.81 -15.33 -16.31
C ARG A 69 35.80 -14.02 -15.52
N HIS A 70 35.86 -14.12 -14.20
CA HIS A 70 36.11 -13.01 -13.28
C HIS A 70 37.58 -12.99 -12.88
N LEU A 71 38.32 -11.92 -13.21
CA LEU A 71 39.77 -11.87 -12.98
C LEU A 71 40.17 -11.02 -11.77
N ALA A 72 39.55 -9.85 -11.61
CA ALA A 72 39.87 -8.94 -10.50
C ALA A 72 38.71 -8.00 -10.20
N CYS A 73 38.56 -7.61 -8.93
CA CYS A 73 37.63 -6.57 -8.48
C CYS A 73 38.18 -5.87 -7.24
N GLY A 74 38.22 -4.53 -7.24
CA GLY A 74 38.73 -3.74 -6.11
C GLY A 74 39.45 -2.47 -6.52
N THR A 75 40.10 -1.80 -5.57
CA THR A 75 40.73 -0.48 -5.75
C THR A 75 42.17 -0.56 -6.27
N VAL A 76 42.44 0.17 -7.35
CA VAL A 76 43.76 0.32 -7.99
C VAL A 76 44.39 1.65 -7.59
N GLY A 77 45.73 1.71 -7.48
CA GLY A 77 46.46 2.93 -7.13
C GLY A 77 46.55 3.22 -5.63
N VAL A 78 45.99 2.35 -4.78
CA VAL A 78 46.03 2.50 -3.31
C VAL A 78 47.21 1.72 -2.69
N GLU A 79 47.60 2.09 -1.49
CA GLU A 79 48.70 1.42 -0.76
C GLU A 79 48.44 -0.07 -0.51
N ARG A 80 47.19 -0.43 -0.21
CA ARG A 80 46.76 -1.82 0.06
C ARG A 80 45.76 -2.29 -0.99
N ALA A 81 46.20 -2.38 -2.25
CA ALA A 81 45.35 -2.86 -3.33
C ALA A 81 45.05 -4.37 -3.14
N PRO A 82 43.79 -4.82 -3.33
CA PRO A 82 43.45 -6.23 -3.24
C PRO A 82 44.08 -7.00 -4.41
N LYS A 83 44.58 -8.21 -4.12
CA LYS A 83 45.08 -9.11 -5.18
C LYS A 83 43.95 -9.40 -6.19
N PRO A 84 44.26 -9.51 -7.49
CA PRO A 84 45.59 -9.53 -8.09
C PRO A 84 46.16 -8.14 -8.46
N PHE A 85 45.54 -7.04 -8.05
CA PHE A 85 46.09 -5.71 -8.35
C PHE A 85 47.41 -5.47 -7.60
N ALA A 86 48.36 -4.86 -8.30
CA ALA A 86 49.62 -4.43 -7.73
C ALA A 86 49.40 -3.19 -6.83
N PRO A 87 49.91 -3.20 -5.58
CA PRO A 87 49.78 -2.06 -4.67
C PRO A 87 50.64 -0.87 -5.11
N LYS A 88 50.25 0.33 -4.68
CA LYS A 88 51.01 1.59 -4.89
C LYS A 88 51.28 1.96 -6.36
N THR A 89 50.53 1.39 -7.32
CA THR A 89 50.67 1.70 -8.75
C THR A 89 49.32 1.83 -9.46
N LEU A 90 49.26 2.76 -10.42
CA LEU A 90 48.12 2.94 -11.32
C LEU A 90 48.22 2.05 -12.56
N SER A 91 49.40 1.52 -12.86
CA SER A 91 49.66 0.59 -13.96
C SER A 91 49.55 -0.85 -13.46
N GLN A 92 48.65 -1.61 -14.07
CA GLN A 92 48.25 -2.94 -13.64
C GLN A 92 48.54 -3.95 -14.74
N LYS A 93 48.93 -5.16 -14.32
CA LYS A 93 49.12 -6.34 -15.17
C LYS A 93 48.43 -7.52 -14.52
N ILE A 94 47.50 -8.15 -15.23
CA ILE A 94 46.71 -9.29 -14.74
C ILE A 94 46.89 -10.44 -15.71
N MET A 95 47.20 -11.62 -15.18
CA MET A 95 47.30 -12.84 -15.97
C MET A 95 45.96 -13.55 -16.05
N TRP A 96 45.62 -14.03 -17.25
CA TRP A 96 44.52 -14.94 -17.48
C TRP A 96 45.05 -16.20 -18.18
N ASP A 97 44.63 -17.36 -17.68
CA ASP A 97 45.02 -18.69 -18.14
C ASP A 97 44.36 -19.11 -19.47
N GLY A 98 43.28 -18.45 -19.88
CA GLY A 98 42.48 -18.85 -21.06
C GLY A 98 41.24 -19.66 -20.70
N ASN A 99 40.94 -19.81 -19.41
CA ASN A 99 39.88 -20.68 -18.92
C ASN A 99 38.71 -19.86 -18.34
N ASP A 100 37.53 -20.47 -18.26
CA ASP A 100 36.35 -19.91 -17.60
C ASP A 100 36.45 -19.99 -16.06
N ASP A 101 35.44 -19.47 -15.33
CA ASP A 101 35.37 -19.54 -13.86
C ASP A 101 35.34 -20.99 -13.31
N GLN A 102 34.96 -21.97 -14.13
CA GLN A 102 34.95 -23.40 -13.77
C GLN A 102 36.27 -24.10 -14.09
N GLY A 103 37.20 -23.41 -14.76
CA GLY A 103 38.50 -23.94 -15.15
C GLY A 103 38.50 -24.64 -16.52
N ASN A 104 37.42 -24.57 -17.29
CA ASN A 104 37.36 -25.13 -18.65
C ASN A 104 37.98 -24.16 -19.66
N ASP A 105 38.65 -24.70 -20.68
CA ASP A 105 39.19 -23.90 -21.79
C ASP A 105 38.05 -23.17 -22.53
N VAL A 106 38.23 -21.88 -22.80
CA VAL A 106 37.31 -21.11 -23.66
C VAL A 106 37.95 -20.77 -24.99
N SER A 107 37.13 -20.54 -26.01
CA SER A 107 37.61 -20.06 -27.32
C SER A 107 38.10 -18.61 -27.20
N VAL A 108 39.36 -18.43 -26.80
CA VAL A 108 39.94 -17.10 -26.51
C VAL A 108 39.81 -16.13 -27.69
N ALA A 109 39.91 -16.62 -28.93
CA ALA A 109 39.74 -15.80 -30.14
C ALA A 109 38.36 -15.14 -30.26
N ARG A 110 37.36 -15.65 -29.54
CA ARG A 110 35.99 -15.13 -29.48
C ARG A 110 35.72 -14.32 -28.20
N CYS A 111 36.73 -14.15 -27.35
CA CYS A 111 36.59 -13.47 -26.08
C CYS A 111 37.02 -12.00 -26.15
N ARG A 112 36.49 -11.18 -25.25
CA ARG A 112 36.89 -9.78 -25.05
C ARG A 112 37.17 -9.53 -23.57
N VAL A 113 38.19 -8.75 -23.27
CA VAL A 113 38.45 -8.29 -21.89
C VAL A 113 37.64 -7.03 -21.63
N SER A 114 36.86 -7.03 -20.56
CA SER A 114 36.10 -5.88 -20.07
C SER A 114 36.78 -5.34 -18.82
N ILE A 115 37.20 -4.07 -18.86
CA ILE A 115 37.80 -3.34 -17.74
C ILE A 115 36.84 -2.21 -17.38
N ALA A 116 36.05 -2.41 -16.33
CA ALA A 116 35.15 -1.40 -15.80
C ALA A 116 35.88 -0.60 -14.72
N VAL A 117 35.94 0.72 -14.87
CA VAL A 117 36.61 1.64 -13.92
C VAL A 117 35.56 2.57 -13.32
N GLY A 118 35.59 2.75 -11.99
CA GLY A 118 34.61 3.56 -11.27
C GLY A 118 33.23 2.91 -11.26
N VAL A 119 33.15 1.66 -10.83
CA VAL A 119 31.90 0.91 -10.69
C VAL A 119 30.98 1.70 -9.75
N ARG A 120 29.80 2.06 -10.27
CA ARG A 120 28.77 2.74 -9.49
C ARG A 120 27.61 1.78 -9.30
N ALA A 121 27.14 1.67 -8.06
CA ALA A 121 25.80 1.13 -7.82
C ALA A 121 24.80 2.02 -8.55
N ARG A 122 23.85 1.39 -9.25
CA ARG A 122 22.67 2.05 -9.79
C ARG A 122 21.47 1.22 -9.40
N PHE A 123 20.35 1.90 -9.20
CA PHE A 123 19.09 1.22 -8.98
C PHE A 123 18.75 0.44 -10.26
N ASP A 124 18.55 -0.86 -10.12
CA ASP A 124 18.01 -1.71 -11.19
C ASP A 124 16.50 -1.85 -10.99
N LYS A 125 16.12 -2.56 -9.92
CA LYS A 125 14.73 -2.80 -9.54
C LYS A 125 14.63 -3.19 -8.07
N PHE A 126 13.42 -3.10 -7.53
CA PHE A 126 13.10 -3.73 -6.26
C PHE A 126 12.97 -5.25 -6.43
N VAL A 127 13.67 -6.01 -5.60
CA VAL A 127 13.46 -7.46 -5.47
C VAL A 127 12.14 -7.65 -4.71
N LEU A 128 11.29 -8.58 -5.15
CA LEU A 128 9.92 -8.80 -4.62
C LEU A 128 8.95 -7.62 -4.87
N TRP A 129 9.13 -6.87 -5.96
CA TRP A 129 8.16 -5.85 -6.38
C TRP A 129 6.88 -6.49 -6.92
N GLU A 130 5.85 -6.51 -6.06
CA GLU A 130 4.52 -6.99 -6.41
C GLU A 130 3.51 -5.84 -6.16
N PRO A 131 3.33 -4.91 -7.11
CA PRO A 131 2.52 -3.71 -6.91
C PRO A 131 1.04 -4.04 -6.63
N ASP A 132 0.57 -5.16 -7.17
CA ASP A 132 -0.80 -5.67 -7.00
C ASP A 132 -0.97 -6.52 -5.73
N CYS A 133 0.11 -6.87 -5.03
CA CYS A 133 0.03 -7.55 -3.73
C CYS A 133 -0.40 -6.57 -2.64
N PHE A 134 -1.25 -7.03 -1.71
CA PHE A 134 -1.65 -6.28 -0.52
C PHE A 134 -1.46 -7.12 0.73
N ALA A 135 -0.94 -6.47 1.77
CA ALA A 135 -0.70 -7.09 3.06
C ALA A 135 -1.58 -6.41 4.09
N VAL A 136 -2.36 -7.20 4.83
CA VAL A 136 -3.26 -6.78 5.89
C VAL A 136 -2.91 -7.55 7.16
N LEU A 137 -1.65 -7.47 7.59
CA LEU A 137 -1.22 -8.03 8.87
C LEU A 137 -1.85 -7.19 10.00
N SER A 138 -3.09 -7.51 10.38
CA SER A 138 -3.85 -6.89 11.47
C SER A 138 -4.05 -5.36 11.34
N GLY A 139 -5.10 -4.94 10.65
CA GLY A 139 -5.57 -3.54 10.69
C GLY A 139 -5.40 -2.72 9.41
N GLY A 140 -5.63 -3.32 8.25
CA GLY A 140 -5.86 -2.58 7.00
C GLY A 140 -7.33 -2.16 6.84
N ALA A 141 -7.62 -1.40 5.80
CA ALA A 141 -8.96 -0.88 5.50
C ALA A 141 -9.21 -0.72 4.00
N ILE A 142 -10.47 -0.85 3.58
CA ILE A 142 -10.90 -0.76 2.17
C ILE A 142 -12.14 0.12 2.04
N ALA A 143 -12.18 0.92 0.98
CA ALA A 143 -13.34 1.73 0.62
C ALA A 143 -13.34 1.97 -0.89
N VAL A 144 -14.53 2.15 -1.48
CA VAL A 144 -14.65 2.63 -2.85
C VAL A 144 -14.95 4.11 -2.81
N GLY A 145 -14.15 4.89 -3.53
CA GLY A 145 -14.35 6.32 -3.73
C GLY A 145 -14.93 6.66 -5.09
N PRO A 146 -14.81 7.93 -5.53
CA PRO A 146 -15.33 8.38 -6.81
C PRO A 146 -14.80 7.55 -7.99
N ASN A 147 -15.63 7.40 -9.02
CA ASN A 147 -15.30 6.69 -10.27
C ASN A 147 -14.92 5.20 -10.07
N GLY A 148 -15.46 4.54 -9.04
CA GLY A 148 -15.19 3.12 -8.77
C GLY A 148 -13.75 2.83 -8.34
N ARG A 149 -13.00 3.85 -7.91
CA ARG A 149 -11.61 3.67 -7.45
C ARG A 149 -11.61 3.00 -6.09
N LEU A 150 -10.88 1.90 -5.99
CA LEU A 150 -10.72 1.16 -4.76
C LEU A 150 -9.53 1.73 -3.97
N TYR A 151 -9.81 2.24 -2.79
CA TYR A 151 -8.80 2.72 -1.85
C TYR A 151 -8.49 1.61 -0.86
N VAL A 152 -7.21 1.30 -0.71
CA VAL A 152 -6.73 0.27 0.20
C VAL A 152 -5.66 0.85 1.11
N VAL A 153 -5.96 0.88 2.40
CA VAL A 153 -4.97 1.00 3.46
C VAL A 153 -4.33 -0.37 3.64
N ASN A 154 -3.07 -0.48 3.24
CA ASN A 154 -2.24 -1.64 3.51
C ASN A 154 -1.50 -1.47 4.80
N HIS A 155 -1.31 -2.58 5.50
CA HIS A 155 -0.66 -2.60 6.77
C HIS A 155 0.17 -3.88 6.94
N LEU A 156 1.49 -3.72 7.07
CA LEU A 156 2.43 -4.83 7.31
C LEU A 156 3.15 -4.63 8.65
N GLY A 157 2.48 -5.04 9.74
CA GLY A 157 2.97 -4.81 11.10
C GLY A 157 3.13 -3.32 11.41
N VAL A 158 3.66 -2.97 12.59
CA VAL A 158 3.67 -1.58 13.07
C VAL A 158 4.59 -0.61 12.30
N HIS A 159 5.20 -1.05 11.20
CA HIS A 159 6.28 -0.34 10.49
C HIS A 159 5.95 0.10 9.07
N TYR A 160 4.83 -0.37 8.50
CA TYR A 160 4.46 -0.08 7.12
C TYR A 160 2.95 0.12 6.98
N ALA A 161 2.56 1.34 6.60
CA ALA A 161 1.21 1.67 6.22
C ALA A 161 1.22 2.47 4.91
N THR A 162 0.46 2.02 3.91
CA THR A 162 0.31 2.73 2.62
C THR A 162 -1.15 2.90 2.27
N LEU A 163 -1.48 4.03 1.65
CA LEU A 163 -2.80 4.24 1.02
C LEU A 163 -2.60 4.12 -0.47
N ARG A 164 -3.13 3.04 -1.06
CA ARG A 164 -3.00 2.73 -2.47
C ARG A 164 -4.35 2.78 -3.16
N LEU A 165 -4.31 3.18 -4.42
CA LEU A 165 -5.46 3.31 -5.28
C LEU A 165 -5.41 2.22 -6.36
N PHE A 166 -6.52 1.51 -6.51
CA PHE A 166 -6.73 0.50 -7.54
C PHE A 166 -7.90 0.89 -8.43
N ASP A 167 -7.91 0.41 -9.68
CA ASP A 167 -9.05 0.56 -10.57
C ASP A 167 -10.16 -0.47 -10.29
N GLY A 168 -11.27 -0.40 -11.05
CA GLY A 168 -12.40 -1.33 -10.90
C GLY A 168 -12.08 -2.78 -11.27
N GLU A 169 -10.94 -3.03 -11.91
CA GLU A 169 -10.40 -4.37 -12.18
C GLU A 169 -9.40 -4.84 -11.12
N GLY A 170 -9.13 -4.01 -10.11
CA GLY A 170 -8.21 -4.33 -9.01
C GLY A 170 -6.74 -4.17 -9.38
N LYS A 171 -6.41 -3.42 -10.45
CA LYS A 171 -5.01 -3.13 -10.81
C LYS A 171 -4.50 -1.89 -10.09
N TYR A 172 -3.24 -1.94 -9.64
CA TYR A 172 -2.61 -0.80 -9.00
C TYR A 172 -2.54 0.42 -9.94
N VAL A 173 -2.98 1.58 -9.45
CA VAL A 173 -2.98 2.86 -10.18
C VAL A 173 -1.84 3.74 -9.68
N ARG A 174 -1.89 4.07 -8.37
CA ARG A 174 -0.90 4.91 -7.71
C ARG A 174 -1.01 4.79 -6.19
N SER A 175 0.01 5.28 -5.49
CA SER A 175 -0.04 5.49 -4.05
C SER A 175 -0.48 6.93 -3.77
N LEU A 176 -1.40 7.09 -2.81
CA LEU A 176 -1.73 8.38 -2.20
C LEU A 176 -0.89 8.61 -0.94
N TRP A 177 -0.43 7.52 -0.31
CA TRP A 177 0.56 7.55 0.76
C TRP A 177 1.52 6.35 0.64
N PRO A 178 2.85 6.56 0.67
CA PRO A 178 3.54 7.86 0.67
C PRO A 178 3.25 8.65 -0.61
N PHE A 179 3.39 9.98 -0.55
CA PHE A 179 3.21 10.84 -1.72
C PHE A 179 4.31 10.60 -2.75
N ASP A 180 3.97 10.76 -4.02
CA ASP A 180 4.96 10.77 -5.09
C ASP A 180 5.95 11.93 -4.87
N PRO A 181 7.28 11.68 -4.77
CA PRO A 181 8.28 12.73 -4.58
C PRO A 181 8.34 13.74 -5.73
N ALA A 182 7.81 13.41 -6.91
CA ALA A 182 7.71 14.34 -8.04
C ALA A 182 6.62 15.40 -7.87
N LEU A 183 5.70 15.22 -6.93
CA LEU A 183 4.68 16.22 -6.64
C LEU A 183 5.34 17.47 -6.03
N PRO A 184 4.97 18.70 -6.45
CA PRO A 184 5.68 19.92 -6.08
C PRO A 184 5.92 20.13 -4.58
N MET A 185 5.03 19.62 -3.71
CA MET A 185 5.16 19.76 -2.26
C MET A 185 5.98 18.64 -1.58
N ALA A 186 6.19 17.50 -2.25
CA ALA A 186 6.77 16.33 -1.61
C ALA A 186 8.23 16.52 -1.19
N PRO A 187 9.10 17.21 -1.96
CA PRO A 187 10.47 17.46 -1.52
C PRO A 187 10.56 18.19 -0.18
N GLU A 188 9.72 19.21 0.05
CA GLU A 188 9.71 19.96 1.32
C GLU A 188 9.22 19.09 2.48
N LEU A 189 8.17 18.28 2.25
CA LEU A 189 7.69 17.30 3.22
C LEU A 189 8.81 16.33 3.62
N TYR A 190 9.52 15.82 2.62
CA TYR A 190 10.56 14.82 2.79
C TYR A 190 11.89 15.39 3.28
N LYS A 191 12.05 16.72 3.42
CA LYS A 191 13.11 17.26 4.30
C LYS A 191 12.91 16.87 5.75
N THR A 192 11.66 16.71 6.20
CA THR A 192 11.34 16.31 7.57
C THR A 192 11.16 14.79 7.70
N TRP A 193 10.55 14.15 6.70
CA TRP A 193 10.14 12.73 6.75
C TRP A 193 10.78 11.84 5.69
N GLY A 194 11.78 12.34 4.98
CA GLY A 194 12.52 11.60 3.97
C GLY A 194 14.00 11.53 4.30
N MET A 195 14.76 10.98 3.36
CA MET A 195 16.21 10.96 3.38
C MET A 195 16.72 11.17 1.96
N GLU A 196 17.97 11.59 1.84
CA GLU A 196 18.66 11.50 0.55
C GLU A 196 19.08 10.05 0.33
N ASP A 197 18.79 9.52 -0.85
CA ASP A 197 19.38 8.26 -1.30
C ASP A 197 20.86 8.48 -1.68
N TYR A 198 21.53 7.40 -2.10
CA TYR A 198 22.94 7.45 -2.49
C TYR A 198 23.21 8.28 -3.76
N GLU A 199 22.18 8.71 -4.49
CA GLU A 199 22.26 9.62 -5.65
C GLU A 199 21.88 11.07 -5.27
N GLY A 200 21.70 11.36 -3.97
CA GLY A 200 21.30 12.67 -3.47
C GLY A 200 19.84 13.01 -3.73
N ARG A 201 19.00 12.04 -4.15
CA ARG A 201 17.57 12.28 -4.35
C ARG A 201 16.83 12.15 -3.04
N THR A 202 15.93 13.09 -2.78
CA THR A 202 15.01 12.98 -1.64
C THR A 202 14.01 11.84 -1.88
N VAL A 203 14.07 10.79 -1.07
CA VAL A 203 13.15 9.65 -1.10
C VAL A 203 12.33 9.58 0.19
N PRO A 204 11.06 9.12 0.12
CA PRO A 204 10.29 8.82 1.32
C PRO A 204 10.95 7.68 2.09
N ILE A 205 11.04 7.82 3.42
CA ILE A 205 11.49 6.75 4.31
C ILE A 205 10.63 6.74 5.57
N SER A 206 10.35 5.54 6.08
CA SER A 206 9.93 5.35 7.47
C SER A 206 11.16 5.54 8.37
N VAL A 207 11.44 6.78 8.80
CA VAL A 207 12.63 7.08 9.62
C VAL A 207 12.39 6.65 11.08
N ASN A 208 13.39 5.99 11.65
CA ASN A 208 13.59 5.68 13.08
C ASN A 208 12.75 4.57 13.72
N HIS A 209 13.42 3.43 13.90
CA HIS A 209 13.17 2.46 14.97
C HIS A 209 13.61 3.04 16.33
N SER A 210 12.99 4.14 16.75
CA SER A 210 13.11 4.75 18.09
C SER A 210 11.85 5.57 18.40
N ALA A 211 10.69 4.91 18.44
CA ALA A 211 9.42 5.42 18.99
C ALA A 211 8.94 6.82 18.54
N ALA A 212 8.97 7.11 17.24
CA ALA A 212 8.14 8.16 16.65
C ALA A 212 7.12 7.54 15.68
N TYR A 213 6.03 7.03 16.26
CA TYR A 213 4.92 6.35 15.59
C TYR A 213 4.08 7.30 14.70
N TRP A 214 4.58 7.67 13.52
CA TRP A 214 3.81 8.46 12.57
C TRP A 214 2.99 7.55 11.64
N PHE A 215 1.95 6.98 12.24
CA PHE A 215 0.91 6.11 11.70
C PHE A 215 -0.03 6.80 10.71
N VAL A 216 0.50 7.52 9.73
CA VAL A 216 -0.29 8.51 8.96
C VAL A 216 -1.59 7.93 8.41
N VAL A 217 -1.57 6.75 7.79
CA VAL A 217 -2.78 6.09 7.27
C VAL A 217 -3.09 4.76 7.95
N HIS A 218 -2.39 4.40 9.02
CA HIS A 218 -2.64 3.15 9.75
C HIS A 218 -4.07 3.18 10.29
N SER A 219 -4.98 2.33 9.82
CA SER A 219 -6.38 2.43 10.25
C SER A 219 -7.17 1.14 10.09
N SER A 220 -8.04 0.88 11.07
CA SER A 220 -9.00 -0.24 11.04
C SER A 220 -10.25 0.04 10.23
N CYS A 221 -10.40 1.25 9.69
CA CYS A 221 -11.51 1.66 8.85
C CYS A 221 -11.07 2.74 7.87
N LEU A 222 -11.84 2.85 6.79
CA LEU A 222 -11.61 3.78 5.71
C LEU A 222 -12.96 4.18 5.15
N ALA A 223 -13.14 5.47 4.86
CA ALA A 223 -14.26 5.99 4.10
C ALA A 223 -13.74 7.00 3.08
N VAL A 224 -14.37 7.06 1.91
CA VAL A 224 -14.06 8.04 0.87
C VAL A 224 -15.37 8.65 0.40
N ASN A 225 -15.53 9.95 0.54
CA ASN A 225 -16.75 10.62 0.11
C ASN A 225 -16.77 10.89 -1.41
N PRO A 226 -17.90 11.31 -2.00
CA PRO A 226 -18.00 11.61 -3.43
C PRO A 226 -17.07 12.73 -3.93
N HIS A 227 -16.54 13.55 -3.02
CA HIS A 227 -15.56 14.60 -3.34
C HIS A 227 -14.11 14.10 -3.31
N GLY A 228 -13.87 12.80 -3.09
CA GLY A 228 -12.53 12.22 -3.04
C GLY A 228 -11.83 12.42 -1.70
N VAL A 229 -12.52 12.89 -0.67
CA VAL A 229 -11.96 13.02 0.68
C VAL A 229 -11.91 11.65 1.33
N ALA A 230 -10.70 11.09 1.48
CA ALA A 230 -10.41 9.82 2.12
C ALA A 230 -10.02 10.02 3.59
N THR A 231 -10.52 9.19 4.49
CA THR A 231 -10.26 9.30 5.92
C THR A 231 -10.33 7.95 6.65
N GLY A 232 -9.59 7.82 7.75
CA GLY A 232 -9.59 6.64 8.60
C GLY A 232 -9.15 6.92 10.05
N PHE A 233 -9.41 5.96 10.95
CA PHE A 233 -9.05 6.05 12.38
C PHE A 233 -7.90 5.11 12.75
N VAL A 234 -6.91 5.67 13.44
CA VAL A 234 -5.69 4.98 13.90
C VAL A 234 -6.00 4.05 15.06
N THR A 235 -5.44 2.84 15.01
CA THR A 235 -5.74 1.77 15.98
C THR A 235 -4.80 1.75 17.19
N TRP A 236 -3.63 2.41 17.11
CA TRP A 236 -2.56 2.33 18.12
C TRP A 236 -2.12 3.72 18.58
N GLY A 237 -2.90 4.36 19.47
CA GLY A 237 -2.46 5.57 20.16
C GLY A 237 -2.15 6.79 19.27
N GLY A 238 -1.81 7.91 19.89
CA GLY A 238 -1.45 9.13 19.16
C GLY A 238 -2.64 9.93 18.62
N LYS A 239 -2.43 10.60 17.47
CA LYS A 239 -3.46 11.39 16.78
C LYS A 239 -4.48 10.42 16.14
N GLN A 240 -5.78 10.68 16.35
CA GLN A 240 -6.83 9.67 16.20
C GLN A 240 -7.23 9.35 14.77
N HIS A 241 -7.16 10.33 13.87
CA HIS A 241 -7.55 10.14 12.48
C HIS A 241 -6.73 10.98 11.53
N TRP A 242 -6.78 10.57 10.27
CA TRP A 242 -6.18 11.25 9.14
C TRP A 242 -7.22 11.52 8.09
N VAL A 243 -7.01 12.58 7.33
CA VAL A 243 -7.82 12.93 6.16
C VAL A 243 -6.88 13.30 5.02
N ILE A 244 -7.16 12.80 3.82
CA ILE A 244 -6.45 13.07 2.58
C ILE A 244 -7.49 13.47 1.53
N ASP A 245 -7.28 14.60 0.86
CA ASP A 245 -8.07 15.09 -0.27
C ASP A 245 -7.16 15.69 -1.35
N ASP A 246 -7.75 16.16 -2.46
CA ASP A 246 -7.02 16.72 -3.61
C ASP A 246 -6.39 18.10 -3.33
N THR A 247 -6.65 18.72 -2.17
CA THR A 247 -6.26 20.11 -1.85
C THR A 247 -5.17 20.24 -0.79
N LEU A 248 -4.83 19.17 -0.06
CA LEU A 248 -3.97 19.24 1.12
C LEU A 248 -2.55 18.69 0.90
N PRO A 249 -1.55 19.56 0.69
CA PRO A 249 -0.15 19.24 0.87
C PRO A 249 0.19 19.40 2.37
N VAL A 250 0.41 18.30 3.10
CA VAL A 250 1.02 18.29 4.46
C VAL A 250 0.17 18.81 5.64
N LYS A 251 -1.16 18.99 5.53
CA LYS A 251 -2.00 18.87 6.74
C LYS A 251 -2.72 17.54 6.70
N LEU A 252 -2.05 16.52 7.22
CA LEU A 252 -2.77 15.48 7.96
C LEU A 252 -3.49 16.19 9.09
N LYS A 253 -4.71 16.68 8.81
CA LYS A 253 -5.58 17.34 9.78
C LYS A 253 -5.90 16.29 10.81
N THR A 254 -5.05 16.26 11.82
CA THR A 254 -5.14 15.34 12.94
C THR A 254 -6.02 16.01 13.95
N THR A 255 -7.30 15.96 13.59
CA THR A 255 -8.40 16.45 14.39
C THR A 255 -8.63 15.40 15.48
N LYS A 256 -9.22 15.80 16.61
CA LYS A 256 -9.84 14.82 17.51
C LYS A 256 -11.25 14.59 16.98
N VAL A 257 -11.80 13.40 17.19
CA VAL A 257 -13.26 13.27 17.05
C VAL A 257 -13.91 14.20 18.09
N PRO A 258 -15.02 14.88 17.77
CA PRO A 258 -15.63 15.88 18.65
C PRO A 258 -15.95 15.39 20.07
N TRP A 259 -16.12 14.07 20.24
CA TRP A 259 -16.46 13.43 21.51
C TRP A 259 -15.29 12.79 22.28
N CYS A 260 -14.10 12.61 21.68
CA CYS A 260 -12.94 12.03 22.40
C CYS A 260 -12.20 13.19 23.09
N THR A 261 -12.27 13.25 24.42
CA THR A 261 -11.70 14.35 25.24
C THR A 261 -10.17 14.24 25.36
N HIS A 262 -9.62 13.04 25.25
CA HIS A 262 -8.19 12.74 25.37
C HIS A 262 -7.56 12.30 24.03
N LYS A 263 -6.22 12.26 23.94
CA LYS A 263 -5.49 11.71 22.79
C LYS A 263 -5.29 10.19 22.95
N GLY A 264 -5.17 9.45 21.84
CA GLY A 264 -4.84 8.01 21.86
C GLY A 264 -6.00 7.10 22.24
N CYS A 265 -7.12 7.20 21.51
CA CYS A 265 -8.27 6.29 21.60
C CYS A 265 -7.86 4.94 20.91
N ILE A 266 -8.02 3.79 21.58
CA ILE A 266 -7.77 2.42 21.10
C ILE A 266 -9.14 1.72 20.94
N ALA A 267 -9.70 1.74 19.73
CA ALA A 267 -10.68 0.74 19.30
C ALA A 267 -10.82 0.76 17.77
N GLN A 268 -11.35 -0.34 17.25
CA GLN A 268 -11.69 -0.47 15.84
C GLN A 268 -13.02 0.26 15.57
N MET A 269 -12.94 1.57 15.36
CA MET A 269 -14.07 2.35 14.85
C MET A 269 -14.45 1.88 13.45
N SER A 270 -15.69 2.13 13.05
CA SER A 270 -16.18 1.90 11.69
C SER A 270 -16.74 3.17 11.09
N MET A 271 -16.72 3.27 9.76
CA MET A 271 -17.16 4.44 9.03
C MET A 271 -18.03 4.08 7.84
N ALA A 272 -18.99 4.93 7.53
CA ALA A 272 -19.76 4.94 6.30
C ALA A 272 -19.89 6.37 5.76
N VAL A 273 -20.30 6.48 4.50
CA VAL A 273 -20.63 7.75 3.86
C VAL A 273 -22.13 7.75 3.56
N GLY A 274 -22.81 8.84 3.91
CA GLY A 274 -24.22 9.03 3.58
C GLY A 274 -24.42 9.55 2.14
N PRO A 275 -25.64 9.52 1.60
CA PRO A 275 -25.96 10.06 0.27
C PRO A 275 -25.61 11.56 0.12
N GLU A 276 -25.52 12.29 1.22
CA GLU A 276 -25.11 13.69 1.29
C GLU A 276 -23.59 13.93 1.26
N GLY A 277 -22.78 12.87 1.33
CA GLY A 277 -21.31 12.96 1.40
C GLY A 277 -20.74 13.21 2.81
N ASP A 278 -21.58 13.24 3.84
CA ASP A 278 -21.20 13.29 5.25
C ASP A 278 -20.70 11.91 5.72
N PHE A 279 -19.79 11.90 6.68
CA PHE A 279 -19.26 10.69 7.31
C PHE A 279 -20.09 10.29 8.53
N TYR A 280 -20.38 9.00 8.64
CA TYR A 280 -21.01 8.39 9.81
C TYR A 280 -19.99 7.49 10.50
N VAL A 281 -19.69 7.78 11.77
CA VAL A 281 -18.64 7.10 12.54
C VAL A 281 -19.28 6.33 13.69
N ALA A 282 -19.13 5.01 13.68
CA ALA A 282 -19.48 4.16 14.81
C ALA A 282 -18.27 4.01 15.73
N ASP A 283 -18.41 4.50 16.97
CA ASP A 283 -17.41 4.37 18.02
C ASP A 283 -17.87 3.32 19.06
N PRO A 284 -17.23 2.14 19.10
CA PRO A 284 -17.65 1.03 19.95
C PRO A 284 -17.32 1.18 21.44
N GLY A 285 -16.90 2.37 21.89
CA GLY A 285 -16.37 2.56 23.24
C GLY A 285 -14.85 2.71 23.26
N ALA A 286 -14.26 3.39 22.27
CA ALA A 286 -12.81 3.48 22.12
C ALA A 286 -12.10 3.89 23.40
N GLN A 287 -11.19 3.07 23.90
CA GLN A 287 -10.56 3.33 25.19
C GLN A 287 -9.28 4.10 25.03
N SER A 288 -9.07 5.17 25.79
CA SER A 288 -7.72 5.73 25.87
C SER A 288 -6.74 4.81 26.59
N TYR A 289 -5.45 5.11 26.50
CA TYR A 289 -4.44 4.62 27.45
C TYR A 289 -4.85 4.83 28.92
N LYS A 290 -5.72 5.82 29.21
CA LYS A 290 -6.34 6.06 30.52
C LYS A 290 -7.51 5.13 30.85
N LYS A 291 -7.90 4.23 29.93
CA LYS A 291 -9.04 3.29 30.03
C LYS A 291 -10.41 3.94 30.20
N GLU A 292 -10.53 5.22 29.87
CA GLU A 292 -11.81 5.92 29.79
C GLU A 292 -12.49 5.58 28.45
N PRO A 293 -13.76 5.13 28.45
CA PRO A 293 -14.48 4.82 27.21
C PRO A 293 -14.83 6.09 26.44
N CYS A 294 -14.70 6.03 25.11
CA CYS A 294 -15.14 7.08 24.22
C CYS A 294 -16.31 6.62 23.37
N GLY A 295 -17.29 7.51 23.20
CA GLY A 295 -18.34 7.29 22.23
C GLY A 295 -19.45 6.38 22.75
N PHE A 296 -19.43 5.09 22.42
CA PHE A 296 -20.67 4.26 22.36
C PHE A 296 -21.76 4.96 21.53
N VAL A 297 -21.35 5.56 20.41
CA VAL A 297 -22.19 6.42 19.57
C VAL A 297 -22.02 6.12 18.10
N VAL A 298 -22.99 6.60 17.32
CA VAL A 298 -22.82 6.83 15.88
C VAL A 298 -22.93 8.32 15.60
N ALA A 299 -21.86 8.95 15.13
CA ALA A 299 -21.79 10.39 14.90
C ALA A 299 -21.80 10.75 13.41
N ARG A 300 -22.44 11.87 13.06
CA ARG A 300 -22.50 12.44 11.70
C ARG A 300 -21.61 13.67 11.59
N LEU A 301 -20.67 13.65 10.65
CA LEU A 301 -19.59 14.62 10.51
C LEU A 301 -19.42 15.06 9.04
N ARG A 302 -19.15 16.34 8.81
CA ARG A 302 -19.00 16.90 7.46
C ARG A 302 -17.57 17.32 7.14
N GLY A 303 -17.17 17.06 5.89
CA GLY A 303 -15.95 17.58 5.29
C GLY A 303 -14.67 17.03 5.91
N ALA A 304 -13.54 17.57 5.51
CA ALA A 304 -12.23 17.16 6.00
C ALA A 304 -11.98 17.58 7.46
N GLU A 305 -12.74 18.55 7.96
CA GLU A 305 -12.66 19.07 9.33
C GLU A 305 -13.47 18.24 10.33
N PHE A 306 -14.29 17.29 9.86
CA PHE A 306 -15.23 16.55 10.70
C PHE A 306 -16.14 17.49 11.51
N THR A 307 -16.71 18.48 10.83
CA THR A 307 -17.63 19.43 11.44
C THR A 307 -18.89 18.68 11.90
N PRO A 308 -19.30 18.77 13.18
CA PRO A 308 -20.52 18.12 13.67
C PRO A 308 -21.77 18.55 12.90
N VAL A 309 -22.59 17.59 12.49
CA VAL A 309 -23.87 17.86 11.82
C VAL A 309 -25.03 17.51 12.74
N ASN A 310 -25.65 18.53 13.35
CA ASN A 310 -26.78 18.37 14.27
C ASN A 310 -28.07 17.98 13.52
N ALA A 311 -28.15 16.74 13.05
CA ALA A 311 -29.28 16.21 12.26
C ALA A 311 -30.21 15.28 13.06
N PHE A 312 -29.76 14.75 14.20
CA PHE A 312 -30.53 13.78 14.96
C PHE A 312 -31.47 14.47 15.94
N HIS A 313 -32.77 14.33 15.71
CA HIS A 313 -33.85 14.86 16.51
C HIS A 313 -34.38 13.83 17.53
N TYR A 314 -33.88 12.59 17.46
CA TYR A 314 -34.28 11.50 18.33
C TYR A 314 -33.06 10.81 18.96
N SER A 315 -33.26 10.28 20.16
CA SER A 315 -32.39 9.32 20.84
C SER A 315 -33.21 8.04 20.98
N GLY A 316 -32.91 7.03 20.17
CA GLY A 316 -33.77 5.85 20.08
C GLY A 316 -35.17 6.23 19.63
N LYS A 317 -36.17 5.95 20.46
CA LYS A 317 -37.58 6.32 20.23
C LYS A 317 -37.96 7.69 20.82
N ARG A 318 -37.11 8.29 21.66
CA ARG A 318 -37.40 9.54 22.37
C ARG A 318 -37.03 10.75 21.52
N LYS A 319 -37.92 11.74 21.42
CA LYS A 319 -37.63 13.03 20.78
C LYS A 319 -36.74 13.90 21.67
N LEU A 320 -35.70 14.48 21.08
CA LEU A 320 -34.77 15.38 21.76
C LEU A 320 -35.32 16.81 21.81
N ALA A 321 -34.93 17.56 22.85
CA ALA A 321 -35.26 18.98 22.97
C ALA A 321 -34.57 19.82 21.90
N GLN A 322 -33.35 19.45 21.51
CA GLN A 322 -32.59 20.06 20.42
C GLN A 322 -31.87 18.96 19.62
N PRO A 323 -31.69 19.14 18.31
CA PRO A 323 -30.98 18.17 17.51
C PRO A 323 -29.49 18.14 17.87
N ARG A 324 -28.88 16.96 17.72
CA ARG A 324 -27.45 16.74 17.98
C ARG A 324 -26.81 15.91 16.87
N TYR A 325 -25.48 15.78 16.92
CA TYR A 325 -24.70 15.14 15.86
C TYR A 325 -24.42 13.65 16.09
N TYR A 326 -24.92 13.05 17.17
CA TYR A 326 -24.71 11.64 17.50
C TYR A 326 -25.97 10.90 17.97
N LEU A 327 -26.03 9.61 17.65
CA LEU A 327 -26.93 8.60 18.21
C LEU A 327 -26.25 7.93 19.40
N GLY A 328 -27.00 7.37 20.35
CA GLY A 328 -26.44 6.80 21.57
C GLY A 328 -26.32 7.81 22.71
N THR A 329 -25.63 7.41 23.78
CA THR A 329 -25.27 8.30 24.89
C THR A 329 -23.75 8.29 25.02
N LEU A 330 -23.15 9.48 25.06
CA LEU A 330 -21.70 9.60 25.14
C LEU A 330 -21.20 8.93 26.42
N HIS A 331 -20.19 8.05 26.26
CA HIS A 331 -19.49 7.36 27.36
C HIS A 331 -20.35 6.33 28.11
N GLU A 332 -21.57 6.04 27.65
CA GLU A 332 -22.49 5.13 28.32
C GLU A 332 -22.91 4.00 27.36
N SER A 333 -22.52 2.77 27.72
CA SER A 333 -22.91 1.56 27.00
C SER A 333 -24.27 1.04 27.50
N GLY A 334 -25.09 0.52 26.59
CA GLY A 334 -26.38 -0.09 26.94
C GLY A 334 -27.02 -0.78 25.74
N ASP A 335 -27.93 -1.72 25.99
CA ASP A 335 -28.58 -2.53 24.94
C ASP A 335 -30.05 -2.13 24.70
N ASP A 336 -30.49 -0.99 25.24
CA ASP A 336 -31.84 -0.46 25.05
C ASP A 336 -31.99 0.36 23.75
N ASP A 337 -33.14 1.01 23.59
CA ASP A 337 -33.45 1.79 22.38
C ASP A 337 -32.57 3.05 22.23
N GLU A 338 -32.11 3.65 23.34
CA GLU A 338 -31.36 4.91 23.35
C GLU A 338 -29.84 4.72 23.35
N HIS A 339 -29.35 3.58 23.83
CA HIS A 339 -27.93 3.29 23.99
C HIS A 339 -27.38 2.36 22.90
N PHE A 340 -26.05 2.31 22.79
CA PHE A 340 -25.39 1.24 22.06
C PHE A 340 -24.50 0.41 22.98
N LYS A 341 -24.52 -0.91 22.76
CA LYS A 341 -23.72 -1.84 23.57
C LYS A 341 -22.28 -1.88 23.07
N ARG A 342 -22.11 -2.04 21.77
CA ARG A 342 -20.85 -2.06 21.02
C ARG A 342 -21.14 -1.84 19.52
N PRO A 343 -21.34 -0.58 19.08
CA PRO A 343 -21.61 -0.27 17.68
C PRO A 343 -20.33 -0.49 16.85
N SER A 344 -20.26 -1.65 16.18
CA SER A 344 -19.05 -2.18 15.55
C SER A 344 -19.00 -1.97 14.03
N ALA A 345 -20.15 -1.73 13.39
CA ALA A 345 -20.23 -1.34 11.99
C ALA A 345 -21.39 -0.37 11.76
N VAL A 346 -21.25 0.51 10.77
CA VAL A 346 -22.30 1.40 10.30
C VAL A 346 -22.39 1.34 8.78
N ALA A 347 -23.61 1.42 8.25
CA ALA A 347 -23.88 1.63 6.83
C ALA A 347 -25.01 2.66 6.70
N VAL A 348 -25.04 3.41 5.60
CA VAL A 348 -26.09 4.39 5.32
C VAL A 348 -26.68 4.11 3.94
N MET A 349 -27.99 3.94 3.88
CA MET A 349 -28.72 3.65 2.65
C MET A 349 -28.96 4.93 1.85
N LYS A 350 -29.36 4.77 0.58
CA LYS A 350 -29.60 5.88 -0.38
C LYS A 350 -30.62 6.92 0.10
N ASP A 351 -31.57 6.53 0.95
CA ASP A 351 -32.61 7.39 1.52
C ASP A 351 -32.18 8.07 2.83
N GLY A 352 -30.97 7.77 3.31
CA GLY A 352 -30.42 8.22 4.59
C GLY A 352 -30.76 7.32 5.77
N THR A 353 -31.39 6.17 5.58
CA THR A 353 -31.58 5.16 6.64
C THR A 353 -30.23 4.66 7.13
N ILE A 354 -30.04 4.63 8.45
CA ILE A 354 -28.78 4.32 9.11
C ILE A 354 -28.87 2.93 9.72
N LEU A 355 -27.96 2.05 9.34
CA LEU A 355 -27.85 0.69 9.86
C LEU A 355 -26.64 0.60 10.76
N VAL A 356 -26.83 0.13 11.99
CA VAL A 356 -25.75 0.01 12.97
C VAL A 356 -25.69 -1.43 13.48
N SER A 357 -24.59 -2.13 13.21
CA SER A 357 -24.32 -3.41 13.89
C SER A 357 -23.88 -3.12 15.31
N ASP A 358 -24.76 -3.40 16.26
CA ASP A 358 -24.55 -3.20 17.69
C ASP A 358 -24.44 -4.57 18.38
N ASP A 359 -23.20 -4.99 18.66
CA ASP A 359 -22.85 -6.31 19.15
C ASP A 359 -23.40 -7.47 18.28
N ALA A 360 -24.54 -8.02 18.65
CA ALA A 360 -25.17 -9.20 18.07
C ALA A 360 -26.34 -8.88 17.14
N ALA A 361 -26.73 -7.61 17.02
CA ALA A 361 -27.91 -7.19 16.30
C ALA A 361 -27.61 -6.03 15.34
N ILE A 362 -28.54 -5.76 14.43
CA ILE A 362 -28.56 -4.54 13.63
C ILE A 362 -29.68 -3.64 14.17
N LYS A 363 -29.34 -2.42 14.56
CA LYS A 363 -30.32 -1.36 14.86
C LYS A 363 -30.50 -0.49 13.61
N VAL A 364 -31.75 -0.24 13.23
CA VAL A 364 -32.13 0.51 12.03
C VAL A 364 -32.74 1.84 12.46
N PHE A 365 -32.14 2.94 12.02
CA PHE A 365 -32.58 4.29 12.34
C PHE A 365 -32.97 5.06 11.09
N ARG A 366 -33.99 5.91 11.21
CA ARG A 366 -34.25 6.95 10.21
C ARG A 366 -33.13 7.99 10.23
N LYS A 367 -32.98 8.76 9.15
CA LYS A 367 -31.97 9.82 9.00
C LYS A 367 -31.94 10.89 10.11
N ASP A 368 -33.02 11.05 10.86
CA ASP A 368 -33.15 11.98 12.00
C ASP A 368 -32.95 11.30 13.37
N GLY A 369 -32.52 10.04 13.38
CA GLY A 369 -32.15 9.30 14.58
C GLY A 369 -33.28 8.50 15.24
N LEU A 370 -34.50 8.48 14.67
CA LEU A 370 -35.58 7.65 15.21
C LEU A 370 -35.24 6.17 15.00
N LEU A 371 -35.17 5.38 16.07
CA LEU A 371 -35.03 3.93 16.00
C LEU A 371 -36.32 3.32 15.45
N LEU A 372 -36.19 2.66 14.30
CA LEU A 372 -37.30 2.00 13.62
C LEU A 372 -37.45 0.55 14.09
N LYS A 373 -36.35 -0.20 14.13
CA LYS A 373 -36.35 -1.61 14.52
C LYS A 373 -34.97 -2.12 14.95
N ARG A 374 -34.99 -3.26 15.61
CA ARG A 374 -33.84 -4.12 15.90
C ARG A 374 -34.00 -5.43 15.13
N ILE A 375 -32.89 -5.94 14.59
CA ILE A 375 -32.81 -7.20 13.85
C ILE A 375 -31.76 -8.07 14.53
N ASP A 376 -32.17 -9.17 15.15
CA ASP A 376 -31.27 -10.08 15.85
C ASP A 376 -30.74 -11.22 14.95
N THR A 377 -31.55 -11.65 13.98
CA THR A 377 -31.19 -12.69 13.01
C THR A 377 -31.52 -12.28 11.57
N ILE A 378 -30.74 -12.83 10.63
CA ILE A 378 -30.94 -12.74 9.19
C ILE A 378 -31.23 -14.16 8.69
N ARG A 379 -32.31 -14.31 7.92
CA ARG A 379 -32.70 -15.59 7.32
C ARG A 379 -31.88 -15.83 6.05
N THR A 380 -31.32 -17.04 5.91
CA THR A 380 -30.53 -17.48 4.75
C THR A 380 -31.09 -18.81 4.21
N LYS A 381 -30.58 -19.28 3.07
CA LYS A 381 -31.00 -20.55 2.48
C LYS A 381 -30.66 -21.75 3.38
N SER A 382 -29.63 -21.62 4.23
CA SER A 382 -29.13 -22.66 5.12
C SER A 382 -29.60 -22.53 6.57
N GLY A 383 -30.46 -21.57 6.90
CA GLY A 383 -30.96 -21.34 8.25
C GLY A 383 -30.88 -19.87 8.67
N GLU A 384 -30.75 -19.60 9.97
CA GLU A 384 -30.63 -18.24 10.50
C GLU A 384 -29.21 -17.94 10.95
N LEU A 385 -28.74 -16.74 10.63
CA LEU A 385 -27.47 -16.21 11.12
C LEU A 385 -27.72 -15.03 12.06
N GLN A 386 -26.89 -14.90 13.09
CA GLN A 386 -26.90 -13.73 13.96
C GLN A 386 -26.51 -12.48 13.16
N ALA A 387 -27.27 -11.40 13.28
CA ALA A 387 -27.16 -10.22 12.42
C ALA A 387 -25.91 -9.34 12.72
N GLY A 388 -25.21 -9.58 13.84
CA GLY A 388 -23.98 -8.88 14.19
C GLY A 388 -22.82 -9.18 13.24
N GLY A 389 -22.29 -8.16 12.56
CA GLY A 389 -21.18 -8.28 11.61
C GLY A 389 -20.81 -6.96 10.96
N TYR A 390 -20.27 -7.01 9.75
CA TYR A 390 -19.93 -5.81 8.97
C TYR A 390 -21.03 -5.53 7.97
N LEU A 391 -21.30 -4.26 7.72
CA LEU A 391 -22.36 -3.80 6.83
C LEU A 391 -21.79 -2.86 5.78
N ALA A 392 -22.39 -2.88 4.60
CA ALA A 392 -22.23 -1.84 3.60
C ALA A 392 -23.54 -1.68 2.83
N ALA A 393 -23.80 -0.49 2.31
CA ALA A 393 -24.96 -0.22 1.48
C ALA A 393 -24.52 0.41 0.16
N ASN A 394 -25.17 0.03 -0.92
CA ASN A 394 -25.00 0.67 -2.21
C ASN A 394 -25.80 1.99 -2.21
N LEU A 395 -25.10 3.12 -2.25
CA LEU A 395 -25.71 4.44 -2.21
C LEU A 395 -26.57 4.78 -3.44
N LYS A 396 -26.47 4.01 -4.53
CA LYS A 396 -27.25 4.21 -5.75
C LYS A 396 -28.48 3.30 -5.79
N SER A 397 -28.29 1.99 -5.61
CA SER A 397 -29.39 1.02 -5.66
C SER A 397 -30.20 0.97 -4.36
N GLY A 398 -29.55 1.21 -3.22
CA GLY A 398 -30.11 1.00 -1.88
C GLY A 398 -29.95 -0.43 -1.36
N THR A 399 -29.34 -1.33 -2.13
CA THR A 399 -29.05 -2.71 -1.72
C THR A 399 -28.13 -2.74 -0.51
N VAL A 400 -28.41 -3.62 0.45
CA VAL A 400 -27.60 -3.79 1.66
C VAL A 400 -26.82 -5.09 1.57
N TYR A 401 -25.55 -5.03 1.95
CA TYR A 401 -24.67 -6.19 2.05
C TYR A 401 -24.24 -6.40 3.50
N ALA A 402 -24.43 -7.62 4.00
CA ALA A 402 -24.01 -8.02 5.35
C ALA A 402 -22.93 -9.08 5.28
N ASN A 403 -21.80 -8.85 5.94
CA ASN A 403 -20.70 -9.80 6.05
C ASN A 403 -20.64 -10.40 7.46
N LEU A 404 -21.16 -11.63 7.57
CA LEU A 404 -21.47 -12.29 8.84
C LEU A 404 -20.62 -13.54 9.03
N PRO A 405 -20.26 -13.90 10.27
CA PRO A 405 -19.69 -15.21 10.56
C PRO A 405 -20.76 -16.31 10.40
N LEU A 406 -20.40 -17.44 9.79
CA LEU A 406 -21.31 -18.60 9.62
C LEU A 406 -21.65 -19.30 10.94
N GLN A 407 -20.87 -19.06 12.00
CA GLN A 407 -21.04 -19.68 13.32
C GLN A 407 -20.56 -18.69 14.39
N LYS A 408 -21.18 -18.73 15.58
CA LYS A 408 -20.81 -17.90 16.73
C LYS A 408 -19.55 -18.44 17.45
N ARG A 409 -18.44 -18.56 16.72
CA ARG A 409 -17.13 -18.94 17.24
C ARG A 409 -16.03 -18.07 16.67
N ARG A 410 -14.94 -17.93 17.43
CA ARG A 410 -13.73 -17.26 16.95
C ARG A 410 -13.22 -17.95 15.68
N ARG A 411 -12.84 -17.16 14.68
CA ARG A 411 -12.34 -17.64 13.37
C ARG A 411 -13.33 -18.52 12.60
N SER A 412 -14.64 -18.29 12.76
CA SER A 412 -15.62 -18.88 11.83
C SER A 412 -15.43 -18.32 10.41
N ARG A 413 -15.62 -19.15 9.39
CA ARG A 413 -15.71 -18.66 8.00
C ARG A 413 -16.84 -17.64 7.89
N ARG A 414 -16.72 -16.73 6.94
CA ARG A 414 -17.69 -15.65 6.76
C ARG A 414 -18.49 -15.83 5.48
N VAL A 415 -19.60 -15.12 5.38
CA VAL A 415 -20.44 -15.09 4.18
C VAL A 415 -20.90 -13.65 3.95
N ILE A 416 -20.87 -13.21 2.70
CA ILE A 416 -21.49 -11.95 2.28
C ILE A 416 -22.90 -12.26 1.79
N LEU A 417 -23.87 -11.58 2.38
CA LEU A 417 -25.29 -11.70 2.09
C LEU A 417 -25.76 -10.43 1.41
N ARG A 418 -26.55 -10.59 0.34
CA ARG A 418 -27.32 -9.50 -0.27
C ARG A 418 -28.72 -9.48 0.34
N LEU A 419 -29.12 -8.33 0.87
CA LEU A 419 -30.45 -8.08 1.41
C LEU A 419 -31.17 -7.11 0.48
N ASP A 420 -32.30 -7.54 -0.08
CA ASP A 420 -33.17 -6.67 -0.91
C ASP A 420 -34.00 -5.70 -0.08
N SER A 421 -34.29 -6.07 1.17
CA SER A 421 -35.01 -5.25 2.14
C SER A 421 -34.42 -5.45 3.53
N ILE A 422 -34.33 -4.36 4.29
CA ILE A 422 -33.94 -4.42 5.71
C ILE A 422 -35.18 -4.51 6.63
N GLU A 423 -36.35 -4.17 6.08
CA GLU A 423 -37.66 -4.35 6.69
C GLU A 423 -37.98 -5.84 6.85
N ASP A 424 -37.68 -6.65 5.83
CA ASP A 424 -37.68 -8.12 5.90
C ASP A 424 -36.30 -8.69 5.55
N PRO A 425 -35.40 -8.89 6.53
CA PRO A 425 -33.99 -9.20 6.30
C PRO A 425 -33.79 -10.67 5.93
N VAL A 426 -34.18 -11.02 4.71
CA VAL A 426 -33.91 -12.31 4.06
C VAL A 426 -32.77 -12.13 3.07
N ALA A 427 -31.75 -12.98 3.19
CA ALA A 427 -30.67 -13.05 2.22
C ALA A 427 -31.19 -13.65 0.92
N THR A 428 -31.13 -12.87 -0.16
CA THR A 428 -31.58 -13.30 -1.48
C THR A 428 -30.42 -13.91 -2.28
N VAL A 429 -29.19 -13.45 -2.02
CA VAL A 429 -27.94 -13.97 -2.60
C VAL A 429 -26.88 -14.13 -1.51
N GLU A 430 -26.10 -15.21 -1.61
CA GLU A 430 -25.02 -15.55 -0.67
C GLU A 430 -23.71 -15.76 -1.44
N SER A 431 -22.60 -15.26 -0.91
CA SER A 431 -21.27 -15.53 -1.46
C SER A 431 -20.83 -16.97 -1.12
N PRO A 432 -19.83 -17.53 -1.83
CA PRO A 432 -19.08 -18.66 -1.30
C PRO A 432 -18.50 -18.33 0.10
N PRO A 433 -18.30 -19.35 0.97
CA PRO A 433 -17.70 -19.12 2.28
C PRO A 433 -16.30 -18.52 2.19
N LEU A 434 -16.10 -17.42 2.90
CA LEU A 434 -14.87 -16.63 2.93
C LEU A 434 -13.97 -17.01 4.10
N ASN A 435 -12.71 -16.61 4.00
CA ASN A 435 -11.74 -16.70 5.09
C ASN A 435 -12.29 -15.99 6.35
N PRO A 436 -12.06 -16.53 7.56
CA PRO A 436 -12.46 -15.88 8.81
C PRO A 436 -11.97 -14.44 9.01
N TYR A 437 -10.87 -14.05 8.35
CA TYR A 437 -10.30 -12.70 8.42
C TYR A 437 -10.85 -11.75 7.35
N ALA A 438 -11.78 -12.21 6.49
CA ALA A 438 -12.47 -11.41 5.50
C ALA A 438 -13.46 -10.44 6.15
N SER A 439 -12.97 -9.51 6.98
CA SER A 439 -13.83 -8.81 7.92
C SER A 439 -14.56 -7.63 7.27
N GLN A 440 -13.82 -6.79 6.56
CA GLN A 440 -14.31 -5.60 5.90
C GLN A 440 -14.82 -5.88 4.49
N ILE A 441 -15.77 -5.06 4.06
CA ILE A 441 -16.27 -5.02 2.68
C ILE A 441 -16.35 -3.56 2.22
N ALA A 442 -16.21 -3.33 0.92
CA ALA A 442 -16.48 -2.04 0.30
C ALA A 442 -17.38 -2.25 -0.93
N VAL A 443 -18.27 -1.31 -1.18
CA VAL A 443 -19.26 -1.41 -2.26
C VAL A 443 -18.98 -0.33 -3.29
N ASP A 444 -18.82 -0.74 -4.55
CA ASP A 444 -18.87 0.16 -5.69
C ASP A 444 -20.33 0.40 -6.08
N PRO A 445 -20.87 1.61 -5.83
CA PRO A 445 -22.27 1.90 -6.10
C PRO A 445 -22.60 1.94 -7.60
N GLU A 446 -21.62 2.20 -8.46
CA GLU A 446 -21.81 2.35 -9.90
C GLU A 446 -21.75 1.00 -10.61
N ALA A 447 -20.81 0.15 -10.22
CA ALA A 447 -20.58 -1.14 -10.87
C ALA A 447 -21.32 -2.32 -10.21
N ASN A 448 -22.04 -2.09 -9.11
CA ASN A 448 -22.63 -3.14 -8.27
C ASN A 448 -21.60 -4.21 -7.88
N LEU A 449 -20.42 -3.76 -7.46
CA LEU A 449 -19.34 -4.63 -7.02
C LEU A 449 -19.20 -4.58 -5.50
N VAL A 450 -18.95 -5.73 -4.89
CA VAL A 450 -18.54 -5.84 -3.49
C VAL A 450 -17.11 -6.34 -3.44
N TRP A 451 -16.25 -5.56 -2.80
CA TRP A 451 -14.85 -5.89 -2.56
C TRP A 451 -14.68 -6.45 -1.15
N ALA A 452 -13.86 -7.49 -1.01
CA ALA A 452 -13.52 -8.09 0.28
C ALA A 452 -12.09 -8.63 0.27
N PHE A 453 -11.40 -8.59 1.40
CA PHE A 453 -10.14 -9.33 1.56
C PHE A 453 -10.41 -10.78 1.94
N GLN A 454 -9.64 -11.74 1.42
CA GLN A 454 -9.67 -13.15 1.79
C GLN A 454 -8.41 -13.61 2.53
N GLY A 455 -7.50 -12.69 2.85
CA GLY A 455 -6.24 -12.95 3.52
C GLY A 455 -5.18 -11.93 3.13
N ASP A 456 -3.93 -12.26 3.40
CA ASP A 456 -2.76 -11.44 3.08
C ASP A 456 -2.00 -12.03 1.89
N GLY A 457 -1.58 -11.18 0.96
CA GLY A 457 -0.74 -11.57 -0.16
C GLY A 457 -1.31 -11.19 -1.53
N LYS A 458 -0.66 -11.71 -2.56
CA LYS A 458 -1.19 -11.73 -3.92
C LYS A 458 -2.35 -12.73 -3.97
N ASP A 459 -3.34 -12.51 -4.83
CA ASP A 459 -4.52 -13.39 -4.94
C ASP A 459 -5.46 -13.42 -3.70
N THR A 460 -5.45 -12.39 -2.84
CA THR A 460 -6.33 -12.35 -1.67
C THR A 460 -7.41 -11.26 -1.70
N LEU A 461 -7.59 -10.56 -2.83
CA LEU A 461 -8.60 -9.53 -3.01
C LEU A 461 -9.71 -10.15 -3.84
N LEU A 462 -10.88 -10.22 -3.23
CA LEU A 462 -12.07 -10.75 -3.84
C LEU A 462 -12.91 -9.61 -4.40
N ARG A 463 -13.25 -9.74 -5.66
CA ARG A 463 -14.28 -8.95 -6.33
C ARG A 463 -15.52 -9.82 -6.52
N LEU A 464 -16.63 -9.42 -5.91
CA LEU A 464 -17.94 -10.03 -6.11
C LEU A 464 -18.79 -9.08 -6.95
N ARG A 465 -19.09 -9.47 -8.19
CA ARG A 465 -20.08 -8.73 -8.99
C ARG A 465 -21.47 -9.23 -8.63
N ASP A 466 -22.33 -8.33 -8.19
CA ASP A 466 -23.73 -8.63 -7.92
C ASP A 466 -24.50 -8.66 -9.24
N ALA A 467 -24.80 -9.87 -9.72
CA ALA A 467 -25.57 -10.09 -10.95
C ALA A 467 -27.10 -10.05 -10.71
N GLY A 468 -27.55 -9.77 -9.49
CA GLY A 468 -28.94 -9.76 -9.07
C GLY A 468 -29.41 -11.11 -8.51
N ASP A 469 -29.11 -12.22 -9.19
CA ASP A 469 -29.48 -13.58 -8.78
C ASP A 469 -28.33 -14.35 -8.09
N ARG A 470 -27.09 -13.91 -8.30
CA ARG A 470 -25.87 -14.53 -7.77
C ARG A 470 -24.73 -13.52 -7.63
N PHE A 471 -23.70 -13.89 -6.88
CA PHE A 471 -22.41 -13.22 -6.93
C PHE A 471 -21.48 -13.92 -7.94
N GLU A 472 -20.96 -13.16 -8.90
CA GLU A 472 -19.88 -13.59 -9.78
C GLU A 472 -18.54 -13.26 -9.09
N SER A 473 -17.90 -14.30 -8.56
CA SER A 473 -16.69 -14.18 -7.73
C SER A 473 -15.42 -14.24 -8.56
N THR A 474 -14.57 -13.22 -8.47
CA THR A 474 -13.24 -13.18 -9.06
C THR A 474 -12.19 -12.87 -8.00
N VAL A 475 -11.15 -13.71 -7.92
CA VAL A 475 -9.94 -13.39 -7.16
C VAL A 475 -9.03 -12.58 -8.06
N ILE A 476 -8.63 -11.39 -7.61
CA ILE A 476 -7.70 -10.52 -8.33
C ILE A 476 -6.29 -11.03 -8.13
N LYS A 477 -5.60 -11.30 -9.24
CA LYS A 477 -4.26 -11.90 -9.28
C LYS A 477 -3.15 -10.88 -9.43
#